data_AF-G0RDY0-F1
#
_entry.id   AF-G0RDY0-F1
#
_cell.length_a   1.000
_cell.length_b   1.000
_cell.length_c   1.000
_cell.angle_alpha   90.00
_cell.angle_beta   90.00
_cell.angle_gamma   90.00
#
_symmetry.space_group_name_H-M   'P 1'
#
loop_
_entity.id
_entity.type
_entity.pdbx_description
1 polymer ?
#
loop_
_entity_poly.entity_id
_entity_poly.type
_entity_poly.pdbx_seq_one_letter_code
_entity_poly.pdbx_strand_id
1 'polypeptide(L)'
;LPTEREVSDMLSNVEYLKRSLEQCREVIVASLQSERAREGAKPPKGPYEEDQDVPMYGDSIKPPYGMTEVKKRRGRAAPPGRCHSCNRIDTPEWRRGPDGARTLCNACGLHYAKLERKRQLEARSLRPKPEERS
;
A
#
# COMPACT_ATOMS: atom_id res chain seq x y z
N LEU A 1 -43.16 -18.91 14.73
CA LEU A 1 -41.97 -19.45 15.43
C LEU A 1 -41.12 -20.14 14.37
N PRO A 2 -39.78 -19.97 14.39
CA PRO A 2 -38.91 -20.64 13.42
C PRO A 2 -39.07 -22.16 13.56
N THR A 3 -39.03 -22.85 12.43
CA THR A 3 -39.11 -24.30 12.37
C THR A 3 -37.81 -24.93 12.86
N GLU A 4 -37.88 -26.17 13.34
CA GLU A 4 -36.70 -26.95 13.77
C GLU A 4 -35.64 -27.04 12.66
N ARG A 5 -36.08 -27.15 11.41
CA ARG A 5 -35.21 -27.19 10.24
C ARG A 5 -34.46 -25.87 10.03
N GLU A 6 -35.16 -24.74 10.11
CA GLU A 6 -34.53 -23.42 9.99
C GLU A 6 -33.50 -23.19 11.11
N VAL A 7 -33.80 -23.60 12.34
CA VAL A 7 -32.85 -23.51 13.46
C VAL A 7 -31.62 -24.40 13.22
N SER A 8 -31.82 -25.62 12.72
CA SER A 8 -30.73 -26.55 12.38
C SER A 8 -29.82 -26.00 11.28
N ASP A 9 -30.40 -25.40 10.24
CA ASP A 9 -29.66 -24.76 9.15
C ASP A 9 -28.86 -23.56 9.67
N MET A 10 -29.45 -22.75 10.56
CA MET A 10 -28.74 -21.63 11.20
C MET A 10 -27.55 -22.11 12.06
N LEU A 11 -27.69 -23.20 12.81
CA LEU A 11 -26.60 -23.79 13.59
C LEU A 11 -25.49 -24.31 12.68
N SER A 12 -25.83 -25.00 11.60
CA SER A 12 -24.85 -25.49 10.61
C SER A 12 -24.08 -24.32 9.96
N ASN A 13 -24.77 -23.23 9.65
CA ASN A 13 -24.13 -22.01 9.13
C ASN A 13 -23.15 -21.40 10.14
N VAL A 14 -23.50 -21.37 11.43
CA VAL A 14 -22.59 -20.88 12.49
C VAL A 14 -21.35 -21.76 12.58
N GLU A 15 -21.50 -23.08 12.55
CA GLU A 15 -20.37 -24.01 12.54
C GLU A 15 -19.48 -23.84 11.32
N TYR A 16 -20.06 -23.66 10.13
CA TYR A 16 -19.32 -23.40 8.90
C TYR A 16 -18.50 -22.11 9.01
N LEU A 17 -19.14 -21.02 9.45
CA LEU A 17 -18.46 -19.73 9.62
C LEU A 17 -17.34 -19.82 10.64
N LYS A 18 -17.56 -20.49 11.77
CA LYS A 18 -16.53 -20.73 12.78
C LYS A 18 -15.33 -21.47 12.19
N ARG A 19 -15.56 -22.58 11.49
CA ARG A 19 -14.50 -23.38 10.85
C ARG A 19 -13.73 -22.57 9.81
N SER A 20 -14.41 -21.76 9.02
CA SER A 20 -13.78 -20.89 8.02
C SER A 20 -12.87 -19.85 8.68
N LEU A 21 -13.31 -19.24 9.78
CA LEU A 21 -12.50 -18.28 10.54
C LEU A 21 -11.31 -18.94 11.23
N GLU A 22 -11.48 -20.13 11.77
CA GLU A 22 -10.38 -20.93 12.33
C GLU A 22 -9.32 -21.24 11.28
N GLN A 23 -9.74 -21.63 10.08
CA GLN A 23 -8.82 -21.87 8.96
C GLN A 23 -8.08 -20.60 8.53
N CYS A 24 -8.77 -19.46 8.45
CA CYS A 24 -8.13 -18.17 8.21
C CYS A 24 -7.09 -17.83 9.29
N ARG A 25 -7.41 -18.10 10.57
CA ARG A 25 -6.48 -17.90 11.68
C ARG A 25 -5.23 -18.77 11.54
N GLU A 26 -5.37 -20.03 11.18
CA GLU A 26 -4.24 -20.94 10.96
C GLU A 26 -3.31 -20.44 9.84
N VAL A 27 -3.88 -20.00 8.71
CA VAL A 27 -3.10 -19.44 7.60
C VAL A 27 -2.30 -18.22 8.03
N ILE A 28 -2.91 -17.32 8.81
CA ILE A 28 -2.21 -16.13 9.34
C ILE A 28 -1.05 -16.54 10.26
N VAL A 29 -1.29 -17.48 11.18
CA VAL A 29 -0.25 -17.96 12.09
C VAL A 29 0.91 -18.61 11.33
N ALA A 30 0.61 -19.47 10.35
CA ALA A 30 1.62 -20.09 9.50
C ALA A 30 2.42 -19.06 8.71
N SER A 31 1.76 -18.03 8.16
CA SER A 31 2.44 -16.92 7.47
C SER A 31 3.40 -16.20 8.41
N LEU A 32 2.97 -15.83 9.62
CA LEU A 32 3.81 -15.14 10.60
C LEU A 32 5.00 -16.01 11.06
N GLN A 33 4.81 -17.31 11.22
CA GLN A 33 5.90 -18.24 11.52
C GLN A 33 6.91 -18.32 10.36
N SER A 34 6.42 -18.37 9.12
CA SER A 34 7.28 -18.37 7.94
C SER A 34 8.07 -17.06 7.76
N GLU A 35 7.49 -15.92 8.13
CA GLU A 35 8.17 -14.63 8.14
C GLU A 35 9.27 -14.58 9.21
N ARG A 36 8.97 -15.02 10.44
CA ARG A 36 9.97 -15.10 11.53
C ARG A 36 11.14 -16.03 11.19
N ALA A 37 10.89 -17.16 10.55
CA ALA A 37 11.95 -18.08 10.10
C ALA A 37 12.89 -17.44 9.07
N ARG A 38 12.36 -16.58 8.19
CA ARG A 38 13.17 -15.83 7.21
C ARG A 38 13.97 -14.71 7.85
N GLU A 39 13.41 -14.02 8.84
CA GLU A 39 14.12 -12.97 9.58
C GLU A 39 15.25 -13.53 10.46
N GLY A 40 15.05 -14.71 11.07
CA GLY A 40 16.08 -15.42 11.84
C GLY A 40 17.25 -15.96 11.00
N ALA A 41 17.13 -15.97 9.67
CA ALA A 41 18.18 -16.44 8.76
C ALA A 41 19.08 -15.31 8.22
N LYS A 42 18.87 -14.03 8.60
CA LYS A 42 19.81 -12.96 8.28
C LYS A 42 21.00 -13.02 9.26
N PRO A 43 22.25 -13.20 8.79
CA PRO A 43 23.40 -13.14 9.68
C PRO A 43 23.53 -11.73 10.27
N PRO A 44 24.03 -11.60 11.52
CA PRO A 44 24.27 -10.29 12.11
C PRO A 44 25.33 -9.55 11.26
N LYS A 45 25.02 -8.34 10.83
CA LYS A 45 26.05 -7.43 10.30
C LYS A 45 26.98 -7.08 11.46
N GLY A 46 28.21 -7.61 11.40
CA GLY A 46 29.24 -7.37 12.40
C GLY A 46 29.64 -5.89 12.47
N PRO A 47 30.27 -5.46 13.57
CA PRO A 47 30.51 -4.05 13.86
C PRO A 47 31.96 -3.66 13.55
N TYR A 48 32.34 -3.53 12.29
CA TYR A 48 33.40 -2.64 11.81
C TYR A 48 33.57 -2.82 10.29
N GLU A 49 33.72 -1.69 9.59
CA GLU A 49 34.53 -1.44 8.39
C GLU A 49 34.08 -0.04 7.96
N GLU A 50 34.76 0.94 8.54
CA GLU A 50 34.68 2.34 8.16
C GLU A 50 35.84 2.59 7.17
N ASP A 51 35.54 3.37 6.13
CA ASP A 51 36.46 4.19 5.34
C ASP A 51 37.10 3.61 4.06
N GLN A 52 36.59 4.04 2.89
CA GLN A 52 37.34 4.73 1.82
C GLN A 52 36.62 4.64 0.46
N ASP A 53 35.74 5.60 0.17
CA ASP A 53 35.43 5.99 -1.21
C ASP A 53 36.03 7.39 -1.44
N VAL A 54 37.29 7.41 -1.91
CA VAL A 54 37.98 8.61 -2.39
C VAL A 54 37.61 8.83 -3.86
N PRO A 55 36.91 9.92 -4.25
CA PRO A 55 36.75 10.27 -5.66
C PRO A 55 37.99 11.05 -6.12
N MET A 56 38.89 10.38 -6.83
CA MET A 56 40.05 10.98 -7.50
C MET A 56 39.66 11.34 -8.95
N TYR A 57 39.80 12.62 -9.33
CA TYR A 57 39.61 13.25 -10.65
C TYR A 57 38.17 13.40 -11.18
N GLY A 58 37.71 14.55 -11.70
CA GLY A 58 38.43 15.76 -12.11
C GLY A 58 37.49 16.93 -12.43
N ASP A 59 38.14 18.09 -12.55
CA ASP A 59 37.64 19.45 -12.69
C ASP A 59 36.68 19.73 -13.84
N SER A 60 35.71 20.62 -13.58
CA SER A 60 35.35 21.71 -14.50
C SER A 60 34.55 22.79 -13.76
N ILE A 61 35.26 23.84 -13.38
CA ILE A 61 34.75 25.13 -12.91
C ILE A 61 33.85 25.77 -13.98
N LYS A 62 32.60 26.10 -13.63
CA LYS A 62 31.81 27.17 -14.26
C LYS A 62 30.91 27.89 -13.23
N PRO A 63 31.10 29.19 -12.96
CA PRO A 63 30.09 30.06 -12.32
C PRO A 63 29.59 31.12 -13.34
N PRO A 64 28.70 32.06 -12.97
CA PRO A 64 27.48 31.95 -12.16
C PRO A 64 26.25 32.64 -12.82
N TYR A 65 25.08 32.52 -12.19
CA TYR A 65 23.83 33.29 -12.37
C TYR A 65 22.74 32.70 -13.30
N GLY A 66 21.60 32.41 -12.67
CA GLY A 66 20.38 31.89 -13.29
C GLY A 66 19.36 31.49 -12.21
N MET A 67 18.96 32.44 -11.38
CA MET A 67 17.83 32.30 -10.46
C MET A 67 16.54 32.17 -11.29
N THR A 68 15.91 30.99 -11.34
CA THR A 68 14.45 30.87 -11.48
C THR A 68 13.95 29.56 -10.87
N GLU A 69 13.16 29.74 -9.81
CA GLU A 69 12.22 28.79 -9.21
C GLU A 69 12.80 27.56 -8.50
N VAL A 70 13.08 27.75 -7.20
CA VAL A 70 12.91 26.69 -6.21
C VAL A 70 11.44 26.27 -6.22
N LYS A 71 11.10 25.33 -7.12
CA LYS A 71 9.87 24.55 -6.99
C LYS A 71 10.06 23.72 -5.73
N LYS A 72 9.67 24.30 -4.58
CA LYS A 72 9.65 23.67 -3.25
C LYS A 72 9.24 22.22 -3.48
N ARG A 73 10.20 21.29 -3.38
CA ARG A 73 9.90 19.87 -3.27
C ARG A 73 9.10 19.79 -1.99
N ARG A 74 7.76 19.86 -2.13
CA ARG A 74 6.81 19.81 -1.01
C ARG A 74 7.32 18.68 -0.12
N GLY A 75 7.77 19.04 1.07
CA GLY A 75 8.40 18.10 2.00
C GLY A 75 7.56 16.83 2.00
N ARG A 76 8.21 15.69 1.76
CA ARG A 76 7.53 14.41 1.71
C ARG A 76 6.79 14.25 3.04
N ALA A 77 5.49 14.49 3.04
CA ALA A 77 4.68 14.37 4.25
C ALA A 77 4.97 13.01 4.88
N ALA A 78 5.24 13.02 6.18
CA ALA A 78 5.45 11.80 6.94
C ALA A 78 4.25 10.88 6.67
N PRO A 79 4.47 9.59 6.39
CA PRO A 79 3.37 8.65 6.26
C PRO A 79 2.49 8.73 7.52
N PRO A 80 1.16 8.70 7.38
CA PRO A 80 0.30 8.50 8.53
C PRO A 80 0.65 7.14 9.09
N GLY A 81 0.97 7.06 10.39
CA GLY A 81 1.43 5.83 11.04
C GLY A 81 0.46 4.64 10.97
N ARG A 82 -0.65 4.75 10.25
CA ARG A 82 -1.60 3.68 9.94
C ARG A 82 -2.34 3.93 8.63
N CYS A 83 -2.73 2.86 7.97
CA CYS A 83 -3.64 2.89 6.83
C CYS A 83 -5.03 3.41 7.25
N HIS A 84 -5.61 4.33 6.47
CA HIS A 84 -6.94 4.89 6.75
C HIS A 84 -8.08 3.90 6.47
N SER A 85 -7.86 2.89 5.62
CA SER A 85 -8.89 1.92 5.24
C SER A 85 -8.88 0.67 6.11
N CYS A 86 -7.71 0.09 6.37
CA CYS A 86 -7.59 -1.18 7.09
C CYS A 86 -6.78 -1.10 8.38
N ASN A 87 -6.41 0.12 8.80
CA ASN A 87 -5.81 0.37 10.11
C ASN A 87 -4.42 -0.25 10.34
N ARG A 88 -3.83 -0.89 9.32
CA ARG A 88 -2.51 -1.52 9.39
C ARG A 88 -1.40 -0.47 9.52
N ILE A 89 -0.47 -0.72 10.44
CA ILE A 89 0.66 0.16 10.79
C ILE A 89 1.88 -0.16 9.92
N ASP A 90 2.11 -1.44 9.63
CA ASP A 90 3.24 -1.89 8.82
C ASP A 90 2.85 -2.16 7.36
N THR A 91 3.62 -1.62 6.42
CA THR A 91 3.40 -1.84 4.98
C THR A 91 4.69 -1.59 4.21
N PRO A 92 5.00 -2.40 3.18
CA PRO A 92 6.21 -2.20 2.38
C PRO A 92 6.19 -0.91 1.55
N GLU A 93 5.01 -0.37 1.26
CA GLU A 93 4.87 0.87 0.50
C GLU A 93 3.57 1.61 0.88
N TRP A 94 3.71 2.90 1.17
CA TRP A 94 2.58 3.80 1.41
C TRP A 94 2.08 4.41 0.10
N ARG A 95 0.81 4.17 -0.22
CA ARG A 95 0.15 4.62 -1.44
C ARG A 95 -0.80 5.79 -1.18
N ARG A 96 -1.15 6.51 -2.26
CA ARG A 96 -2.14 7.60 -2.25
C ARG A 96 -3.55 7.04 -2.06
N GLY A 97 -4.36 7.73 -1.26
CA GLY A 97 -5.78 7.45 -1.05
C GLY A 97 -6.64 8.70 -1.21
N PRO A 98 -7.92 8.64 -0.83
CA PRO A 98 -8.85 9.76 -0.96
C PRO A 98 -8.42 10.98 -0.11
N ASP A 99 -7.87 10.72 1.08
CA ASP A 99 -7.43 11.76 2.02
C ASP A 99 -6.05 12.36 1.68
N GLY A 100 -5.45 11.95 0.55
CA GLY A 100 -4.21 12.52 0.02
C GLY A 100 -3.03 11.55 -0.05
N ALA A 101 -1.82 12.11 0.06
CA ALA A 101 -0.58 11.37 -0.15
C ALA A 101 -0.29 10.39 1.00
N ARG A 102 0.08 9.16 0.64
CA ARG A 102 0.56 8.12 1.57
C ARG A 102 -0.47 7.67 2.62
N THR A 103 -1.77 7.83 2.39
CA THR A 103 -2.81 7.52 3.39
C THR A 103 -3.20 6.05 3.48
N LEU A 104 -2.81 5.24 2.50
CA LEU A 104 -3.19 3.83 2.41
C LEU A 104 -1.97 2.92 2.37
N CYS A 105 -2.11 1.71 2.91
CA CYS A 105 -1.14 0.64 2.73
C CYS A 105 -1.12 0.16 1.27
N ASN A 106 -0.13 -0.69 0.93
CA ASN A 106 0.05 -1.20 -0.43
C ASN A 106 -1.23 -1.85 -1.01
N ALA A 107 -1.86 -2.77 -0.27
CA ALA A 107 -3.06 -3.48 -0.73
C ALA A 107 -4.27 -2.54 -0.92
N CYS A 108 -4.58 -1.70 0.08
CA CYS A 108 -5.69 -0.76 0.01
C CYS A 108 -5.50 0.30 -1.08
N GLY A 109 -4.26 0.79 -1.26
CA GLY A 109 -3.95 1.79 -2.27
C GLY A 109 -4.05 1.25 -3.70
N LEU A 110 -3.67 0.00 -3.94
CA LEU A 110 -3.86 -0.64 -5.24
C LEU A 110 -5.35 -0.82 -5.56
N HIS A 111 -6.15 -1.26 -4.59
CA HIS A 111 -7.59 -1.38 -4.75
C HIS A 111 -8.24 -0.03 -5.09
N TYR A 112 -7.90 1.02 -4.34
CA TYR A 112 -8.39 2.37 -4.57
C TYR A 112 -8.01 2.89 -5.97
N ALA A 113 -6.76 2.71 -6.40
CA ALA A 113 -6.32 3.13 -7.73
C ALA A 113 -7.09 2.41 -8.87
N LYS A 114 -7.43 1.12 -8.67
CA LYS A 114 -8.25 0.37 -9.62
C LYS A 114 -9.68 0.94 -9.71
N LEU A 115 -10.30 1.21 -8.56
CA LEU A 115 -11.64 1.80 -8.49
C LEU A 115 -11.67 3.19 -9.14
N GLU A 116 -10.68 4.01 -8.84
CA GLU A 116 -10.53 5.35 -9.39
C GLU A 116 -10.40 5.33 -10.92
N ARG A 117 -9.59 4.41 -11.46
CA ARG A 117 -9.46 4.23 -12.91
C ARG A 117 -10.79 3.84 -13.55
N LYS A 118 -11.55 2.92 -12.94
CA LYS A 118 -12.87 2.51 -13.44
C LYS A 118 -13.81 3.71 -13.50
N ARG A 119 -13.88 4.50 -12.44
CA ARG A 119 -14.70 5.72 -12.38
C ARG A 119 -14.33 6.73 -13.46
N GLN A 120 -13.03 6.92 -13.72
CA GLN A 120 -12.56 7.82 -14.78
C GLN A 120 -12.93 7.34 -16.18
N LEU A 121 -12.92 6.03 -16.43
CA LEU A 121 -13.36 5.45 -17.69
C LEU A 121 -14.86 5.65 -17.90
N GLU A 122 -15.68 5.37 -16.89
CA GLU A 122 -17.13 5.61 -16.92
C GLU A 122 -17.46 7.09 -17.17
N ALA A 123 -16.77 8.00 -16.48
CA ALA A 123 -16.92 9.45 -16.69
C ALA A 123 -16.45 9.93 -18.08
N ARG A 124 -15.59 9.17 -18.76
CA ARG A 124 -15.21 9.45 -20.16
C ARG A 124 -16.24 8.93 -21.15
N SER A 125 -16.83 7.76 -20.90
CA SER A 125 -17.88 7.18 -21.76
C SER A 125 -19.17 8.00 -21.76
N LEU A 126 -19.46 8.71 -20.67
CA LEU A 126 -20.64 9.58 -20.54
C LEU A 126 -20.47 10.96 -21.19
N ARG A 127 -19.26 11.32 -21.66
CA ARG A 127 -19.07 12.61 -22.34
C ARG A 127 -19.63 12.52 -23.77
N PRO A 128 -20.70 13.26 -24.11
CA PRO A 128 -21.24 13.26 -25.46
C PRO A 128 -20.19 13.81 -26.43
N LYS A 129 -20.06 13.16 -27.59
CA LYS A 129 -19.16 13.57 -28.67
C LYS A 129 -19.63 14.93 -29.19
N PRO A 130 -18.77 15.95 -29.31
CA PRO A 130 -19.19 17.21 -29.91
C PRO A 130 -19.50 16.94 -31.39
N GLU A 131 -20.75 17.16 -31.80
CA GLU A 131 -21.15 17.12 -33.21
C GLU A 131 -20.30 18.13 -33.98
N GLU A 132 -19.63 17.66 -35.04
CA GLU A 132 -18.83 18.48 -35.94
C GLU A 132 -19.74 19.51 -36.62
N ARG A 133 -19.55 20.77 -36.23
CA ARG A 133 -20.29 21.91 -36.78
C ARG A 133 -19.87 22.12 -38.23
N SER A 134 -20.79 21.87 -39.14
CA SER A 134 -20.73 22.23 -40.57
C SER A 134 -20.73 23.74 -40.77
#